data_AF-A0A959JV68-F1
#
_entry.id   AF-A0A959JV68-F1
#
_cell.length_a   1.000
_cell.length_b   1.000
_cell.length_c   1.000
_cell.angle_alpha   90.00
_cell.angle_beta   90.00
_cell.angle_gamma   90.00
#
_symmetry.space_group_name_H-M   'P 1'
#
loop_
_entity.id
_entity.type
_entity.pdbx_description
1 polymer ?
#
loop_
_entity_poly.entity_id
_entity_poly.type
_entity_poly.pdbx_seq_one_letter_code
_entity_poly.pdbx_strand_id
1 'polypeptide(L)' 'MSTSAEMPYFVRPSINMSRDEKRAAYEKARVEIDATLEGETHLVLKMSTINCLLKTHLPYFYWTGFYLVHDDHLIVGP' A
#
# COMPACT_ATOMS: atom_id res chain seq x y z
N MET A 1 2.73 -33.66 15.96
CA MET A 1 1.96 -33.34 14.74
C MET A 1 2.09 -31.84 14.53
N SER A 2 2.98 -31.42 13.63
CA SER A 2 3.21 -30.00 13.33
C SER A 2 2.08 -29.51 12.44
N THR A 3 1.21 -28.64 12.95
CA THR A 3 0.24 -27.92 12.14
C THR A 3 1.00 -26.85 11.35
N SER A 4 1.50 -27.22 10.18
CA SER A 4 1.82 -26.27 9.13
C SER A 4 0.49 -25.72 8.61
N ALA A 5 -0.10 -24.77 9.33
CA ALA A 5 -1.20 -23.99 8.78
C ALA A 5 -0.59 -23.12 7.67
N GLU A 6 -0.67 -23.59 6.41
CA GLU A 6 -0.49 -22.72 5.26
C GLU A 6 -1.44 -21.55 5.45
N MET A 7 -0.88 -20.34 5.63
CA MET A 7 -1.69 -19.14 5.69
C MET A 7 -2.51 -19.04 4.40
N PRO A 8 -3.82 -18.74 4.47
CA PRO A 8 -4.65 -18.68 3.28
C PRO A 8 -4.02 -17.72 2.25
N TYR A 9 -4.07 -18.10 0.97
CA TYR A 9 -3.42 -17.42 -0.18
C TYR A 9 -3.69 -15.90 -0.28
N PHE A 10 -4.72 -15.43 0.43
CA PHE A 10 -5.12 -14.03 0.56
C PHE A 10 -4.23 -13.20 1.49
N VAL A 11 -3.53 -13.80 2.45
CA VAL A 11 -2.68 -13.07 3.40
C VAL A 11 -1.24 -13.10 2.90
N ARG A 12 -0.83 -12.07 2.14
CA ARG A 12 0.60 -11.84 1.87
C ARG A 12 1.28 -11.51 3.20
N PRO A 13 2.16 -12.39 3.74
CA PRO A 13 2.83 -12.12 5.00
C PRO A 13 3.70 -10.88 4.85
N SER A 14 3.80 -10.10 5.93
CA SER A 14 4.70 -8.95 5.97
C SER A 14 6.14 -9.44 5.99
N ILE A 15 6.84 -9.33 4.86
CA ILE A 15 8.23 -9.77 4.71
C ILE A 15 9.15 -8.56 4.89
N ASN A 16 10.08 -8.64 5.86
CA ASN A 16 11.09 -7.62 6.05
C ASN A 16 12.03 -7.51 4.85
N MET A 17 12.46 -6.30 4.54
CA MET A 17 13.33 -5.98 3.42
C MET A 17 14.63 -5.37 3.93
N SER A 18 15.74 -5.59 3.22
CA SER A 18 16.97 -4.84 3.47
C SER A 18 16.80 -3.35 3.13
N ARG A 19 17.74 -2.52 3.58
CA ARG A 19 17.71 -1.06 3.32
C ARG A 19 17.70 -0.76 1.82
N ASP A 20 18.51 -1.46 1.02
CA ASP A 20 18.63 -1.21 -0.41
C ASP A 20 17.41 -1.70 -1.19
N GLU A 21 16.88 -2.88 -0.86
CA GLU A 21 15.63 -3.38 -1.44
C GLU A 21 14.47 -2.45 -1.13
N LYS A 22 14.36 -1.97 0.11
CA LYS A 22 13.31 -1.03 0.53
C LYS A 22 13.41 0.27 -0.27
N ARG A 23 14.60 0.83 -0.43
CA ARG A 23 14.83 2.05 -1.23
C ARG A 23 14.44 1.84 -2.70
N ALA A 24 14.84 0.74 -3.30
CA ALA A 24 14.48 0.41 -4.68
C ALA A 24 12.97 0.22 -4.86
N ALA A 25 12.29 -0.40 -3.89
CA ALA A 25 10.84 -0.59 -3.92
C ALA A 25 10.07 0.74 -3.78
N TYR A 26 10.52 1.65 -2.91
CA TYR A 26 9.94 2.99 -2.83
C TYR A 26 10.10 3.78 -4.12
N GLU A 27 11.26 3.70 -4.77
CA GLU A 27 11.49 4.41 -6.02
C GLU A 27 10.56 3.89 -7.14
N LYS A 28 10.41 2.56 -7.24
CA LYS A 28 9.45 1.94 -8.16
C LYS A 28 8.01 2.37 -7.86
N ALA A 29 7.60 2.31 -6.60
CA ALA A 29 6.26 2.71 -6.18
C ALA A 29 5.99 4.18 -6.51
N ARG A 30 6.95 5.08 -6.28
CA ARG A 30 6.82 6.50 -6.58
C ARG A 30 6.61 6.75 -8.07
N VAL A 31 7.46 6.17 -8.92
CA VAL A 31 7.34 6.32 -10.38
C VAL A 31 6.00 5.81 -10.88
N GLU A 32 5.53 4.66 -10.38
CA GLU A 32 4.24 4.10 -10.79
C GLU A 32 3.05 4.92 -10.27
N ILE A 33 3.13 5.43 -9.03
CA ILE A 33 2.11 6.34 -8.46
C ILE A 33 2.01 7.62 -9.30
N ASP A 34 3.14 8.26 -9.61
CA ASP A 34 3.20 9.50 -10.37
C ASP A 34 2.60 9.30 -11.77
N ALA A 35 2.95 8.20 -12.44
CA ALA A 35 2.42 7.86 -13.77
C ALA A 35 0.93 7.49 -13.73
N THR A 36 0.47 6.76 -12.72
CA THR A 36 -0.93 6.29 -12.62
C THR A 36 -1.88 7.43 -12.27
N LEU A 37 -1.43 8.40 -11.48
CA LEU A 37 -2.25 9.50 -10.98
C LEU A 37 -2.12 10.80 -11.78
N GLU A 38 -1.45 10.75 -12.94
CA GLU A 38 -1.32 11.91 -13.82
C GLU A 38 -2.70 12.44 -14.23
N GLY A 39 -2.97 13.71 -13.90
CA GLY A 39 -4.24 14.37 -14.22
C GLY A 39 -5.44 13.99 -13.32
N GLU A 40 -5.29 13.04 -12.39
CA GLU A 40 -6.37 12.71 -11.46
C GLU A 40 -6.64 13.87 -10.50
N THR A 41 -7.90 14.06 -10.12
CA THR A 41 -8.33 15.13 -9.19
C THR A 41 -9.18 14.60 -8.03
N HIS A 42 -9.79 13.43 -8.17
CA HIS A 42 -10.61 12.79 -7.16
C HIS A 42 -9.74 12.26 -6.02
N LEU A 43 -9.82 12.93 -4.86
CA LEU A 43 -8.92 12.69 -3.73
C LEU A 43 -8.97 11.26 -3.19
N VAL A 44 -10.17 10.68 -3.06
CA VAL A 44 -10.32 9.28 -2.59
C VAL A 44 -9.73 8.31 -3.61
N LEU A 45 -9.84 8.59 -4.92
CA LEU A 45 -9.28 7.71 -5.95
C LEU A 45 -7.75 7.73 -5.87
N LYS A 46 -7.16 8.92 -5.73
CA LYS A 46 -5.71 9.06 -5.49
C LYS A 46 -5.25 8.22 -4.31
N MET A 47 -5.90 8.35 -3.16
CA MET A 47 -5.47 7.68 -1.95
C MET A 47 -5.63 6.15 -2.05
N SER A 48 -6.75 5.66 -2.59
CA SER A 48 -6.94 4.22 -2.79
C SER A 48 -5.93 3.63 -3.78
N THR A 49 -5.60 4.35 -4.86
CA THR A 49 -4.55 3.92 -5.81
C THR A 49 -3.17 3.89 -5.17
N ILE A 50 -2.81 4.94 -4.40
CA ILE A 50 -1.56 4.97 -3.63
C ILE A 50 -1.46 3.75 -2.71
N ASN A 51 -2.51 3.42 -1.98
CA ASN A 51 -2.48 2.30 -1.05
C ASN A 51 -2.37 0.93 -1.74
N CYS A 52 -3.01 0.77 -2.89
CA CYS A 52 -2.85 -0.42 -3.73
C CYS A 52 -1.40 -0.59 -4.22
N LEU A 53 -0.80 0.47 -4.75
CA LEU A 53 0.56 0.46 -5.27
C LEU A 53 1.60 0.27 -4.15
N LEU A 54 1.41 0.93 -3.01
CA LEU A 54 2.24 0.73 -1.83
C LEU A 54 2.16 -0.72 -1.33
N LYS A 55 0.97 -1.33 -1.23
CA LYS A 55 0.84 -2.73 -0.82
C LYS A 55 1.45 -3.71 -1.82
N THR A 56 1.48 -3.33 -3.11
CA THR A 56 2.07 -4.12 -4.18
C THR A 56 3.60 -4.12 -4.10
N HIS A 57 4.22 -2.95 -3.92
CA HIS A 57 5.68 -2.80 -3.92
C HIS A 57 6.33 -3.04 -2.56
N LEU A 58 5.60 -2.83 -1.47
CA LEU A 58 6.13 -2.88 -0.11
C LEU A 58 5.45 -4.01 0.66
N PRO A 59 5.84 -5.28 0.41
CA PRO A 59 5.23 -6.45 1.04
C PRO A 59 5.38 -6.42 2.56
N TYR A 60 6.35 -5.68 3.09
CA TYR A 60 6.56 -5.50 4.53
C TYR A 60 5.39 -4.77 5.23
N PHE A 61 4.56 -4.01 4.50
CA PHE A 61 3.41 -3.34 5.11
C PHE A 61 2.36 -4.34 5.58
N TYR A 62 2.04 -4.30 6.88
CA TYR A 62 0.92 -5.04 7.43
C TYR A 62 -0.41 -4.45 6.94
N TRP A 63 -0.54 -3.12 6.99
CA TRP A 63 -1.71 -2.37 6.56
C TRP A 63 -1.29 -1.11 5.79
N THR A 64 -2.07 -0.77 4.75
CA THR A 64 -2.01 0.50 4.02
C THR A 64 -3.41 1.08 4.00
N GLY A 65 -3.51 2.38 4.22
CA GLY A 65 -4.77 3.10 4.32
C GLY A 65 -4.51 4.59 4.41
N PHE A 66 -5.58 5.37 4.43
CA PHE A 66 -5.47 6.83 4.48
C PHE A 66 -6.48 7.42 5.45
N TYR A 67 -6.18 8.65 5.88
CA TYR A 67 -7.10 9.51 6.58
C TYR A 67 -7.28 10.78 5.76
N LEU A 68 -8.53 11.24 5.66
CA LEU A 68 -8.88 12.49 4.99
C LEU A 68 -9.84 13.28 5.87
N VAL A 69 -9.77 14.60 5.80
CA VAL A 69 -10.80 15.45 6.38
C VAL A 69 -11.88 15.67 5.32
N HIS A 70 -13.12 15.37 5.67
CA HIS A 70 -14.29 15.56 4.83
C HIS A 70 -15.43 16.10 5.69
N ASP A 71 -15.98 17.25 5.32
CA ASP A 71 -17.05 17.96 6.05
C ASP A 71 -16.76 18.10 7.55
N ASP A 72 -15.57 18.58 7.92
CA ASP A 72 -15.08 18.72 9.30
C ASP A 72 -14.95 17.41 10.11
N HIS A 73 -15.10 16.26 9.44
CA HIS A 73 -14.91 14.94 10.04
C HIS A 73 -13.68 14.23 9.49
N LEU A 74 -13.02 13.45 10.34
CA LEU A 74 -11.95 12.56 9.92
C LEU A 74 -12.57 11.28 9.36
N ILE A 75 -12.38 11.03 8.06
CA ILE A 75 -12.73 9.77 7.41
C ILE A 75 -11.50 8.88 7.27
N VAL A 76 -11.71 7.57 7.34
CA VAL A 76 -10.68 6.55 7.16
C VAL A 76 -11.09 5.63 6.02
N GLY A 77 -10.13 5.30 5.16
CA GLY A 77 -10.31 4.29 4.12
C GLY A 77 -9.13 3.33 4.08
N PRO A 78 -9.30 2.13 3.50
CA PRO A 78 -8.20 1.52 2.79
C PRO A 78 -7.84 2.33 1.54
#